data_AF-U1PW00-F1
#
_entry.id   AF-U1PW00-F1
#
_cell.length_a   1.000
_cell.length_b   1.000
_cell.length_c   1.000
_cell.angle_alpha   90.00
_cell.angle_beta   90.00
_cell.angle_gamma   90.00
#
_symmetry.space_group_name_H-M   'P 1'
#
loop_
_entity.id
_entity.type
_entity.pdbx_description
1 polymer ?
#
loop_
_entity_poly.entity_id
_entity_poly.type
_entity_poly.pdbx_seq_one_letter_code
_entity_poly.pdbx_strand_id
1 'polypeptide(L)'
;MPGPYFYVLVDATKRRIHVRLLLSWGWHDTDKDRAVVSRTSELNATGLPIRAQIVDSGDHFGKIHAKGAITDDHVSLVGSLN
;
A
#
# COMPACT_ATOMS: atom_id res chain seq x y z
N MET A 1 4.03 9.66 9.58
CA MET A 1 4.60 9.90 8.23
C MET A 1 4.87 8.55 7.57
N PRO A 2 4.64 8.39 6.26
CA PRO A 2 4.94 7.15 5.54
C PRO A 2 6.42 6.77 5.58
N GLY A 3 6.72 5.47 5.46
CA GLY A 3 8.08 4.94 5.46
C GLY A 3 8.84 5.09 4.13
N PRO A 4 10.13 4.70 4.06
CA PRO A 4 10.98 4.92 2.88
C PRO A 4 10.46 4.24 1.60
N TYR A 5 9.94 3.02 1.69
CA TYR A 5 9.39 2.31 0.53
C TYR A 5 8.18 3.03 -0.09
N PHE A 6 7.41 3.77 0.71
CA PHE A 6 6.30 4.57 0.19
C PHE A 6 6.81 5.61 -0.82
N TYR A 7 7.89 6.32 -0.50
CA TYR A 7 8.43 7.35 -1.39
C TYR A 7 9.03 6.78 -2.67
N VAL A 8 9.60 5.57 -2.62
CA VAL A 8 10.06 4.84 -3.81
C VAL A 8 8.88 4.53 -4.74
N LEU A 9 7.76 4.07 -4.19
CA LEU A 9 6.54 3.81 -4.96
C LEU A 9 5.94 5.10 -5.54
N VAL A 10 5.99 6.21 -4.79
CA VAL A 10 5.59 7.52 -5.33
C VAL A 10 6.50 7.92 -6.50
N ASP A 11 7.82 7.71 -6.42
CA ASP A 11 8.71 8.02 -7.55
C ASP A 11 8.42 7.16 -8.79
N ALA A 12 8.10 5.88 -8.59
CA ALA A 12 7.66 4.99 -9.66
C ALA A 12 6.43 5.55 -10.41
N THR A 13 5.49 6.17 -9.68
CA THR A 13 4.27 6.74 -10.29
C THR A 13 4.55 7.91 -11.23
N LYS A 14 5.64 8.66 -11.01
CA LYS A 14 6.08 9.72 -11.93
C LYS A 14 6.52 9.17 -13.28
N ARG A 15 6.92 7.89 -13.32
CA ARG A 15 7.28 7.13 -14.52
C ARG A 15 6.06 6.40 -15.11
N ARG A 16 4.84 6.78 -14.71
CA ARG A 16 3.54 6.24 -15.13
C ARG A 16 3.27 4.79 -14.70
N ILE A 17 3.96 4.31 -13.66
CA ILE A 17 3.66 3.01 -13.05
C ILE A 17 2.41 3.14 -12.18
N HIS A 18 1.43 2.27 -12.40
CA HIS A 18 0.22 2.20 -11.56
C HIS A 18 0.50 1.44 -10.28
N VAL A 19 0.37 2.12 -9.14
CA VAL A 19 0.67 1.53 -7.83
C VAL A 19 -0.61 1.34 -7.03
N ARG A 20 -0.79 0.11 -6.51
CA ARG A 20 -1.88 -0.25 -5.61
C ARG A 20 -1.29 -0.82 -4.32
N LEU A 21 -1.61 -0.19 -3.20
CA LEU A 21 -1.17 -0.59 -1.88
C LEU A 21 -2.32 -1.23 -1.11
N LEU A 22 -2.06 -2.40 -0.53
CA LEU A 22 -2.98 -3.10 0.34
C LEU A 22 -2.36 -3.16 1.73
N LEU A 23 -3.00 -2.53 2.71
CA LEU A 23 -2.53 -2.46 4.08
C LEU A 23 -3.39 -3.39 4.93
N SER A 24 -2.75 -4.18 5.78
CA SER A 24 -3.47 -5.01 6.74
C SER A 24 -4.10 -4.14 7.80
N TRP A 25 -5.36 -4.41 8.18
CA TRP A 25 -5.93 -3.85 9.39
C TRP A 25 -5.23 -4.43 10.61
N GLY A 26 -4.59 -3.57 11.40
CA GLY A 26 -3.92 -3.92 12.64
C GLY A 26 -4.34 -2.95 13.74
N TRP A 27 -4.90 -3.49 14.81
CA TRP A 27 -5.46 -2.78 15.97
C TRP A 27 -4.43 -1.94 16.75
N HIS A 28 -3.15 -2.02 16.37
CA HIS A 28 -2.03 -1.37 17.02
C HIS A 28 -1.31 -0.30 16.16
N ASP A 29 -1.63 -0.15 14.86
CA ASP A 29 -0.92 0.78 13.97
C ASP A 29 -1.83 1.59 13.02
N THR A 30 -3.10 1.76 13.41
CA THR A 30 -4.13 2.38 12.58
C THR A 30 -3.78 3.79 12.12
N ASP A 31 -3.03 4.56 12.91
CA ASP A 31 -2.69 5.94 12.55
C ASP A 31 -1.64 6.01 11.44
N LYS A 32 -0.69 5.06 11.40
CA LYS A 32 0.32 5.00 10.32
C LYS A 32 -0.31 4.55 9.02
N ASP A 33 -1.16 3.54 9.06
CA ASP A 33 -1.86 3.07 7.86
C ASP A 33 -2.83 4.13 7.32
N ARG A 34 -3.56 4.82 8.21
CA ARG A 34 -4.41 5.97 7.83
C ARG A 34 -3.59 7.10 7.21
N ALA A 35 -2.39 7.38 7.73
CA ALA A 35 -1.50 8.37 7.14
C ALA A 35 -1.04 7.98 5.72
N VAL A 36 -0.77 6.69 5.47
CA VAL A 36 -0.47 6.19 4.11
C VAL A 36 -1.67 6.35 3.19
N VAL A 37 -2.88 5.97 3.63
CA VAL A 37 -4.10 6.13 2.83
C VAL A 37 -4.37 7.60 2.51
N SER A 38 -4.34 8.47 3.52
CA SER A 38 -4.54 9.91 3.37
C SER A 38 -3.52 10.51 2.39
N ARG A 39 -2.23 10.24 2.60
CA ARG A 39 -1.18 10.76 1.71
C ARG A 39 -1.32 10.25 0.28
N THR A 40 -1.73 9.01 0.11
CA THR A 40 -1.96 8.44 -1.22
C THR A 40 -3.14 9.13 -1.91
N SER A 41 -4.21 9.41 -1.18
CA SER A 41 -5.37 10.13 -1.71
C SER A 41 -5.02 11.54 -2.16
N GLU A 42 -4.19 12.26 -1.39
CA GLU A 42 -3.69 13.59 -1.78
C GLU A 42 -2.89 13.52 -3.09
N LEU A 43 -1.96 12.57 -3.21
CA LEU A 43 -1.14 12.39 -4.41
C LEU A 43 -1.98 11.94 -5.61
N ASN A 44 -3.01 11.13 -5.39
CA ASN A 44 -3.92 10.73 -6.46
C ASN A 44 -4.73 11.92 -6.98
N ALA A 45 -5.15 12.82 -6.09
CA ALA A 45 -5.81 14.07 -6.47
C ALA A 45 -4.92 14.99 -7.31
N THR A 46 -3.58 14.88 -7.23
CA THR A 46 -2.65 15.58 -8.12
C THR A 46 -2.40 14.86 -9.45
N GLY A 47 -3.11 13.77 -9.73
CA GLY A 47 -2.99 12.99 -10.96
C GLY A 47 -1.96 11.87 -10.93
N LEU A 48 -1.31 11.58 -9.79
CA LEU A 48 -0.39 10.44 -9.71
C LEU A 48 -1.18 9.12 -9.61
N PRO A 49 -0.83 8.08 -10.40
CA PRO A 49 -1.56 6.81 -10.44
C PRO A 49 -1.25 5.89 -9.25
N ILE A 50 -1.50 6.37 -8.03
CA ILE A 50 -1.28 5.62 -6.78
C ILE A 50 -2.58 5.54 -5.97
N ARG A 51 -2.91 4.36 -5.43
CA ARG A 51 -4.03 4.15 -4.51
C ARG A 51 -3.63 3.23 -3.36
N ALA A 52 -4.19 3.47 -2.19
CA ALA A 52 -3.97 2.66 -1.00
C ALA A 52 -5.30 2.37 -0.30
N GLN A 53 -5.43 1.17 0.24
CA GLN A 53 -6.60 0.74 1.01
C GLN A 53 -6.17 -0.06 2.22
N ILE A 54 -6.78 0.21 3.37
CA ILE A 54 -6.75 -0.67 4.52
C ILE A 54 -7.85 -1.72 4.32
N VAL A 55 -7.49 -2.99 4.41
CA VAL A 55 -8.46 -4.08 4.22
C VAL A 55 -9.23 -4.32 5.49
N ASP A 56 -10.53 -4.06 5.42
CA ASP A 56 -11.51 -4.60 6.35
C ASP A 56 -12.13 -5.84 5.70
N SER A 57 -11.88 -6.99 6.29
CA SER A 57 -12.36 -8.30 5.83
C SER A 57 -13.61 -8.77 6.53
N GLY A 58 -14.17 -8.00 7.48
CA GLY A 58 -15.25 -8.46 8.34
C GLY A 58 -14.95 -9.83 8.94
N ASP A 59 -15.89 -10.78 8.75
CA ASP A 59 -15.77 -12.14 9.27
C ASP A 59 -14.98 -13.11 8.36
N HIS A 60 -14.46 -12.66 7.20
CA HIS A 60 -13.80 -13.55 6.24
C HIS A 60 -12.40 -14.00 6.67
N PHE A 61 -11.61 -13.10 7.27
CA PHE A 61 -10.29 -13.40 7.82
C PHE A 61 -9.87 -12.32 8.82
N GLY A 62 -8.92 -12.64 9.71
CA GLY A 62 -8.53 -11.71 10.78
C GLY A 62 -7.59 -10.58 10.36
N LYS A 63 -6.61 -10.84 9.48
CA LYS A 63 -5.66 -9.84 8.97
C LYS A 63 -4.89 -10.35 7.74
N ILE A 64 -4.31 -9.44 6.97
CA ILE A 64 -3.35 -9.80 5.92
C ILE A 64 -1.95 -9.87 6.54
N HIS A 65 -1.36 -11.05 6.57
CA HIS A 65 0.02 -11.24 7.06
C HIS A 65 1.03 -11.53 5.95
N ALA A 66 0.58 -11.59 4.70
CA ALA A 66 1.46 -11.64 3.56
C ALA A 66 2.22 -10.31 3.42
N LYS A 67 3.54 -10.40 3.21
CA LYS A 67 4.36 -9.26 2.77
C LYS A 67 4.86 -9.60 1.39
N GLY A 68 4.60 -8.72 0.44
CA GLY A 68 4.93 -8.99 -0.94
C GLY A 68 4.51 -7.91 -1.90
N ALA A 69 4.86 -8.13 -3.16
CA ALA A 69 4.50 -7.28 -4.27
C ALA A 69 4.29 -8.13 -5.52
N ILE A 70 3.38 -7.69 -6.38
CA ILE A 70 3.15 -8.24 -7.71
C ILE A 70 3.49 -7.13 -8.71
N THR A 71 4.26 -7.44 -9.74
CA THR A 71 4.67 -6.48 -10.79
C THR A 71 4.40 -7.08 -12.17
N ASP A 72 3.76 -6.28 -13.02
CA ASP A 72 3.39 -6.58 -14.41
C ASP A 72 2.70 -7.95 -14.59
N ASP A 73 1.97 -8.42 -13.58
CA ASP A 73 1.33 -9.75 -13.53
C ASP A 73 2.26 -10.95 -13.80
N HIS A 74 3.59 -10.74 -13.76
CA HIS A 74 4.59 -11.74 -14.10
C HIS A 74 5.56 -12.04 -12.95
N VAL A 75 5.82 -11.07 -12.07
CA VAL A 75 6.77 -11.22 -10.97
C VAL A 75 6.05 -11.07 -9.65
N SER A 76 6.19 -12.07 -8.78
CA SER A 76 5.69 -12.04 -7.40
C SER A 76 6.85 -12.17 -6.43
N LEU A 77 6.94 -11.22 -5.50
CA LEU A 77 7.81 -11.30 -4.33
C LEU A 77 6.95 -11.61 -3.11
N VAL A 78 7.36 -12.61 -2.33
CA VAL A 78 6.78 -12.92 -1.03
C VAL A 78 7.89 -13.08 0.00
N GLY A 79 7.64 -12.61 1.21
CA GLY A 79 8.61 -12.67 2.28
C GLY A 79 7.98 -12.68 3.67
N SER A 80 8.80 -13.03 4.65
CA SER A 80 8.45 -12.93 6.08
C SER A 80 8.82 -11.57 6.70
N LEU A 81 9.64 -10.78 6.01
CA LEU A 81 10.12 -9.47 6.45
C LEU A 81 9.09 -8.36 6.15
N ASN A 82 8.98 -7.38 7.04
CA ASN A 82 8.30 -6.10 6.79
C ASN A 82 9.30 -5.01 6.41
#